data_AF-A0A182WXN9-F1
#
_entry.id   AF-A0A182WXN9-F1
#
_cell.length_a   1.000
_cell.length_b   1.000
_cell.length_c   1.000
_cell.angle_alpha   90.00
_cell.angle_beta   90.00
_cell.angle_gamma   90.00
#
_symmetry.space_group_name_H-M   'P 1'
#
loop_
_entity.id
_entity.type
_entity.pdbx_description
1 polymer ?
#
loop_
_entity_poly.entity_id
_entity_poly.type
_entity_poly.pdbx_seq_one_letter_code
_entity_poly.pdbx_strand_id
1 'polypeptide(L)'
;MCMPLYGRKYGELCRHDSDCESGLVCDISALSGASVCRPPTIVAKQYGEDCITSSDCDITRGLCCQVQRRHRQVPRKVCSYFKDPLLCVGTVAADQVKHQIEHTAGEKRIIYNKH
;
A
#
# COMPACT_ATOMS: atom_id res chain seq x y z
N MET A 1 -21.97 32.68 3.10
CA MET A 1 -21.17 32.09 2.01
C MET A 1 -21.57 30.63 1.90
N CYS A 2 -22.19 30.22 0.78
CA CYS A 2 -22.52 28.81 0.53
C CYS A 2 -21.40 28.18 -0.30
N MET A 3 -20.53 27.38 0.34
CA MET A 3 -19.65 26.46 -0.38
C MET A 3 -20.44 25.19 -0.68
N PRO A 4 -20.60 24.77 -1.94
CA PRO A 4 -21.11 23.43 -2.21
C PRO A 4 -20.05 22.43 -1.71
N LEU A 5 -20.37 21.74 -0.62
CA LEU A 5 -19.57 20.65 -0.03
C LEU A 5 -19.50 19.39 -0.91
N TYR A 6 -20.08 19.43 -2.11
CA TYR A 6 -20.10 18.31 -3.03
C TYR A 6 -18.85 18.39 -3.92
N GLY A 7 -17.78 17.73 -3.46
CA GLY A 7 -16.67 17.38 -4.35
C GLY A 7 -17.17 16.53 -5.52
N ARG A 8 -16.43 16.54 -6.62
CA ARG A 8 -16.76 15.83 -7.84
C ARG A 8 -16.81 14.32 -7.62
N LYS A 9 -17.81 13.69 -8.22
CA LYS A 9 -18.10 12.26 -8.03
C LYS A 9 -17.24 11.38 -8.93
N TYR A 10 -17.28 10.07 -8.67
CA TYR A 10 -16.58 9.08 -9.48
C TYR A 10 -16.86 9.25 -10.99
N GLY A 11 -15.79 9.33 -11.78
CA GLY A 11 -15.86 9.48 -13.23
C GLY A 11 -16.01 10.92 -13.74
N GLU A 12 -16.17 11.90 -12.86
CA GLU A 12 -16.20 13.30 -13.26
C GLU A 12 -14.80 13.84 -13.52
N LEU A 13 -14.69 14.75 -14.50
CA LEU A 13 -13.43 15.41 -14.82
C LEU A 13 -12.89 16.16 -13.60
N CYS A 14 -11.60 16.14 -13.36
CA CYS A 14 -10.95 16.89 -12.27
C CYS A 14 -9.65 17.51 -12.77
N ARG A 15 -9.14 18.52 -12.07
CA ARG A 15 -7.79 19.03 -12.31
C ARG A 15 -6.88 18.80 -11.11
N HIS A 16 -7.44 18.81 -9.90
CA HIS A 16 -6.73 18.55 -8.66
C HIS A 16 -7.52 17.58 -7.79
N ASP A 17 -6.83 16.88 -6.88
CA ASP A 17 -7.46 15.97 -5.92
C ASP A 17 -8.50 16.67 -5.04
N SER A 18 -8.30 17.96 -4.75
CA SER A 18 -9.25 18.79 -3.98
C SER A 18 -10.58 19.03 -4.69
N ASP A 19 -10.63 18.81 -6.01
CA ASP A 19 -11.87 18.92 -6.77
C ASP A 19 -12.77 17.70 -6.53
N CYS A 20 -12.20 16.58 -6.10
CA CYS A 20 -12.90 15.31 -5.92
C CYS A 20 -13.53 15.18 -4.54
N GLU A 21 -14.60 14.40 -4.44
CA GLU A 21 -15.22 14.03 -3.17
C GLU A 21 -14.21 13.31 -2.25
N SER A 22 -14.33 13.51 -0.94
CA SER A 22 -13.46 12.88 0.07
C SER A 22 -13.32 11.38 -0.16
N GLY A 23 -12.09 10.92 -0.44
CA GLY A 23 -11.80 9.50 -0.74
C GLY A 23 -11.61 9.18 -2.22
N LEU A 24 -11.75 10.16 -3.10
CA LEU A 24 -11.39 10.08 -4.52
C LEU A 24 -10.11 10.90 -4.79
N VAL A 25 -9.35 10.47 -5.78
CA VAL A 25 -8.16 11.16 -6.29
C VAL A 25 -8.33 11.48 -7.76
N CYS A 26 -7.67 12.53 -8.20
CA CYS A 26 -7.72 12.98 -9.58
C CYS A 26 -6.70 12.21 -10.42
N ASP A 27 -7.16 11.20 -11.17
CA ASP A 27 -6.30 10.33 -11.96
C ASP A 27 -6.66 10.34 -13.45
N ILE A 28 -5.67 10.13 -14.30
CA ILE A 28 -5.85 10.18 -15.76
C ILE A 28 -6.53 8.90 -16.22
N SER A 29 -7.71 9.04 -16.81
CA SER A 29 -8.42 7.90 -17.40
C SER A 29 -7.68 7.39 -18.62
N ALA A 30 -7.17 6.16 -18.55
CA ALA A 30 -6.54 5.48 -19.69
C ALA A 30 -7.44 5.36 -20.94
N LEU A 31 -8.78 5.40 -20.78
CA LEU A 31 -9.71 5.32 -21.91
C LEU A 31 -9.86 6.66 -22.66
N SER A 32 -9.75 7.79 -21.96
CA SER A 32 -10.11 9.11 -22.51
C SER A 32 -8.96 10.12 -22.46
N GLY A 33 -7.84 9.78 -21.83
CA GLY A 33 -6.72 10.70 -21.58
C GLY A 33 -7.07 11.88 -20.66
N ALA A 34 -8.29 11.91 -20.12
CA ALA A 34 -8.78 12.99 -19.29
C ALA A 34 -8.63 12.64 -17.80
N SER A 35 -8.19 13.61 -17.01
CA SER A 35 -8.13 13.52 -15.54
C SER A 35 -9.54 13.46 -14.97
N VAL A 36 -9.84 12.39 -14.24
CA VAL A 36 -11.16 12.12 -13.65
C VAL A 36 -11.02 11.67 -12.19
N CYS A 37 -12.00 12.02 -11.37
CA CYS A 37 -12.07 11.58 -9.99
C CYS A 37 -12.32 10.08 -9.97
N ARG A 38 -11.36 9.32 -9.44
CA ARG A 38 -11.47 7.87 -9.27
C ARG A 38 -11.14 7.52 -7.83
N PRO A 39 -11.67 6.40 -7.30
CA PRO A 39 -11.09 5.85 -6.09
C PRO A 39 -9.60 5.67 -6.38
N PRO A 40 -8.73 5.88 -5.39
CA PRO A 40 -7.32 5.59 -5.54
C PRO A 40 -7.20 4.16 -6.04
N THR A 41 -6.94 4.01 -7.34
CA THR A 41 -6.60 2.72 -7.92
C THR A 41 -5.23 2.46 -7.36
N ILE A 42 -5.23 1.69 -6.28
CA ILE A 42 -4.01 1.16 -5.74
C ILE A 42 -3.49 0.22 -6.81
N VAL A 43 -2.68 0.77 -7.72
CA VAL A 43 -1.82 -0.04 -8.57
C VAL A 43 -0.91 -0.74 -7.58
N ALA A 44 -1.21 -2.02 -7.40
CA ALA A 44 -0.54 -2.89 -6.47
C ALA A 44 0.96 -2.91 -6.80
N LYS A 45 1.74 -2.17 -6.00
CA LYS A 45 3.16 -2.00 -6.20
C LYS A 45 3.88 -3.34 -6.10
N GLN A 46 4.87 -3.51 -6.97
CA GLN A 46 5.64 -4.75 -7.07
C GLN A 46 6.73 -4.82 -5.99
N TYR A 47 7.31 -6.02 -5.85
CA TYR A 47 8.41 -6.24 -4.91
C TYR A 47 9.57 -5.28 -5.17
N GLY A 48 10.01 -4.58 -4.13
CA GLY A 48 11.12 -3.62 -4.17
C GLY A 48 10.74 -2.19 -4.53
N GLU A 49 9.48 -1.92 -4.86
CA GLU A 49 9.02 -0.54 -5.11
C GLU A 49 8.81 0.23 -3.80
N ASP A 50 9.08 1.54 -3.84
CA ASP A 50 8.86 2.41 -2.70
C ASP A 50 7.37 2.52 -2.36
N CYS A 51 7.01 2.37 -1.09
CA CYS A 51 5.64 2.38 -0.59
C CYS A 51 5.48 3.31 0.61
N ILE A 52 4.27 3.79 0.87
CA ILE A 52 3.95 4.60 2.04
C ILE A 52 3.22 3.72 3.07
N THR A 53 2.29 2.90 2.58
CA THR A 53 1.39 2.04 3.33
C THR A 53 1.27 0.65 2.69
N SER A 54 0.93 -0.37 3.47
CA SER A 54 0.80 -1.74 2.97
C SER A 54 -0.34 -1.93 1.97
N SER A 55 -1.31 -1.01 1.98
CA SER A 55 -2.34 -0.89 0.95
C SER A 55 -1.72 -0.69 -0.43
N ASP A 56 -0.57 -0.03 -0.53
CA ASP A 56 0.08 0.33 -1.79
C ASP A 56 0.68 -0.89 -2.50
N CYS A 57 0.95 -1.97 -1.77
CA CYS A 57 1.63 -3.16 -2.28
C CYS A 57 0.64 -4.21 -2.75
N ASP A 58 1.09 -5.15 -3.59
CA ASP A 58 0.27 -6.29 -4.00
C ASP A 58 0.04 -7.32 -2.87
N ILE A 59 -1.00 -7.07 -2.08
CA ILE A 59 -1.42 -7.96 -0.99
C ILE A 59 -1.87 -9.33 -1.54
N THR A 60 -2.37 -9.41 -2.77
CA THR A 60 -2.79 -10.69 -3.38
C THR A 60 -1.60 -11.63 -3.62
N ARG A 61 -0.41 -11.06 -3.80
CA ARG A 61 0.86 -11.78 -3.89
C ARG A 61 1.58 -11.91 -2.54
N GLY A 62 0.91 -11.52 -1.45
CA GLY A 62 1.47 -11.50 -0.11
C GLY A 62 2.55 -10.45 0.07
N LEU A 63 2.47 -9.30 -0.61
CA LEU A 63 3.37 -8.17 -0.38
C LEU A 63 2.77 -7.20 0.65
N CYS A 64 3.62 -6.64 1.50
CA CYS A 64 3.28 -5.53 2.39
C CYS A 64 4.40 -4.50 2.41
N CYS A 65 4.10 -3.29 2.88
CA CYS A 65 5.07 -2.22 2.92
C CYS A 65 5.98 -2.38 4.15
N GLN A 66 7.29 -2.55 3.96
CA GLN A 66 8.23 -2.79 5.05
C GLN A 66 9.36 -1.76 5.07
N VAL A 67 9.82 -1.39 6.26
CA VAL A 67 10.96 -0.49 6.43
C VAL A 67 12.26 -1.27 6.24
N GLN A 68 12.91 -1.09 5.09
CA GLN A 68 14.23 -1.65 4.81
C GLN A 68 15.31 -0.71 5.36
N ARG A 69 15.96 -1.14 6.45
CA ARG A 69 17.15 -0.47 7.01
C ARG A 69 18.40 -1.15 6.48
N ARG A 70 19.15 -0.49 5.60
CA ARG A 70 20.47 -0.95 5.17
C ARG A 70 21.57 -0.20 5.91
N HIS A 71 22.69 -0.87 6.16
CA HIS A 71 23.84 -0.27 6.81
C HIS A 71 24.31 0.96 6.00
N ARG A 72 24.40 2.12 6.66
CA ARG A 72 24.79 3.44 6.09
C ARG A 72 23.85 4.02 5.02
N GLN A 73 22.65 3.49 4.81
CA GLN A 73 21.65 4.10 3.92
C GLN A 73 20.45 4.63 4.69
N VAL A 74 19.83 5.68 4.15
CA VAL A 74 18.56 6.21 4.68
C VAL A 74 17.52 5.08 4.64
N PRO A 75 16.83 4.82 5.76
CA PRO A 75 15.79 3.80 5.80
C PRO A 75 14.68 4.14 4.79
N ARG A 76 14.35 3.18 3.93
CA ARG A 76 13.30 3.32 2.92
C ARG A 76 12.17 2.35 3.21
N LYS A 77 10.96 2.72 2.80
CA LYS A 77 9.79 1.86 2.88
C LYS A 77 9.58 1.24 1.51
N VAL A 78 9.64 -0.08 1.42
CA VAL A 78 9.53 -0.80 0.15
C VAL A 78 8.55 -1.97 0.27
N CYS A 79 7.88 -2.31 -0.82
CA CYS A 79 7.04 -3.50 -0.87
C CYS A 79 7.90 -4.75 -0.78
N SER A 80 7.63 -5.59 0.23
CA SER A 80 8.35 -6.83 0.47
C SER A 80 7.39 -7.94 0.87
N TYR A 81 7.84 -9.19 0.76
CA TYR A 81 7.02 -10.34 1.14
C TYR A 81 6.64 -10.28 2.61
N PHE A 82 5.35 -10.50 2.87
CA PHE A 82 4.80 -10.60 4.20
C PHE A 82 5.52 -11.70 4.98
N LYS A 83 6.05 -11.33 6.16
CA LYS A 83 6.73 -12.25 7.08
C LYS A 83 6.08 -12.23 8.46
N ASP A 84 5.75 -11.03 8.92
CA ASP A 84 5.17 -10.78 10.24
C ASP A 84 4.24 -9.56 10.13
N PRO A 85 3.02 -9.61 10.70
CA PRO A 85 2.12 -8.46 10.79
C PRO A 85 2.79 -7.20 11.38
N LEU A 86 3.73 -7.37 12.31
CA LEU A 86 4.42 -6.27 13.00
C LEU A 86 5.45 -5.54 12.11
N LEU A 87 5.87 -6.15 11.00
CA LEU A 87 6.84 -5.56 10.08
C LEU A 87 6.19 -4.68 9.02
N CYS A 88 4.89 -4.82 8.82
CA CYS A 88 4.18 -4.12 7.78
C CYS A 88 3.70 -2.74 8.26
N VAL A 89 3.83 -1.73 7.39
CA VAL A 89 3.46 -0.34 7.68
C VAL A 89 1.98 -0.13 7.39
N GLY A 90 1.22 0.30 8.40
CA GLY A 90 -0.22 0.56 8.30
C GLY A 90 -1.08 -0.65 8.63
N THR A 91 -2.40 -0.53 8.43
CA THR A 91 -3.33 -1.63 8.63
C THR A 91 -3.14 -2.66 7.54
N VAL A 92 -2.51 -3.78 7.88
CA VAL A 92 -2.57 -4.98 7.04
C VAL A 92 -3.81 -5.74 7.44
N ALA A 93 -4.68 -6.03 6.47
CA ALA A 93 -5.72 -7.03 6.67
C ALA A 93 -5.00 -8.39 6.79
N ALA A 94 -4.52 -8.72 7.98
CA ALA A 94 -3.80 -9.97 8.26
C ALA A 94 -4.64 -11.20 7.87
N ASP A 95 -5.97 -11.09 7.94
CA ASP A 95 -6.92 -12.12 7.50
C ASP A 95 -6.95 -12.34 5.98
N GLN A 96 -6.53 -11.36 5.18
CA GLN A 96 -6.48 -11.45 3.71
C GLN A 96 -5.16 -12.06 3.22
N VAL A 97 -4.11 -12.07 4.06
CA VAL A 97 -2.86 -12.77 3.78
C VAL A 97 -3.06 -14.23 4.15
N LYS A 98 -3.80 -14.95 3.30
CA LYS A 98 -4.10 -16.37 3.47
C LYS A 98 -2.78 -17.15 3.41
N HIS A 99 -2.21 -17.34 4.59
CA HIS A 99 -1.05 -18.15 4.85
C HIS A 99 -1.41 -19.61 4.49
N GLN A 100 -1.09 -20.06 3.28
CA GLN A 100 -0.80 -21.49 3.09
C GLN A 100 0.54 -21.75 3.80
N ILE A 101 0.51 -21.80 5.13
CA ILE A 101 1.62 -22.32 5.91
C ILE A 101 1.48 -23.84 5.80
N GLU A 102 2.11 -24.43 4.79
CA GLU A 102 2.61 -25.78 4.99
C GLU A 102 3.70 -25.67 6.05
N HIS A 103 3.36 -26.08 7.27
CA HIS A 103 4.30 -26.27 8.36
C HIS A 103 5.25 -27.43 7.99
N THR A 104 6.23 -27.17 7.12
CA THR A 104 7.36 -28.08 6.98
C THR A 104 8.24 -27.91 8.21
N ALA A 105 8.29 -28.98 9.00
CA ALA A 105 8.94 -29.02 10.30
C ALA A 105 10.44 -28.75 10.18
N GLY A 106 10.85 -27.60 10.71
CA GLY A 106 12.22 -27.34 11.17
C GLY A 106 12.99 -26.33 10.34
N GLU A 107 13.26 -25.15 10.90
CA GLU A 107 14.65 -24.70 11.09
C GLU A 107 14.79 -23.59 12.15
N LYS A 108 15.49 -23.96 13.24
CA LYS A 108 16.36 -23.22 14.18
C LYS A 108 16.01 -21.78 14.59
N ARG A 109 15.54 -21.67 15.85
CA ARG A 109 15.56 -20.46 16.69
C ARG A 109 16.99 -20.02 17.00
N ILE A 110 17.39 -18.82 16.60
CA ILE A 110 18.60 -18.14 17.12
C ILE A 110 18.18 -17.38 18.38
N ILE A 111 18.60 -17.90 19.53
CA ILE A 111 18.42 -17.28 20.84
C ILE A 111 19.56 -16.27 21.00
N TYR A 112 19.29 -14.97 20.85
CA TYR A 112 20.30 -13.94 21.13
C TYR A 112 20.44 -13.79 22.64
N ASN A 113 21.51 -14.35 23.18
CA ASN A 113 21.90 -14.19 24.57
C ASN A 113 22.47 -12.78 24.78
N LYS A 114 21.96 -12.09 25.79
CA LYS A 114 22.37 -10.73 26.19
C LYS A 114 23.48 -10.87 27.23
N HIS A 115 24.69 -10.39 26.93
CA HIS A 115 25.74 -10.14 27.91
C HIS A 115 25.81 -8.65 28.22
#